data_AF-A0A3P3XRM0-F1
#
_entry.id   AF-A0A3P3XRM0-F1
#
_cell.length_a   1.000
_cell.length_b   1.000
_cell.length_c   1.000
_cell.angle_alpha   90.00
_cell.angle_beta   90.00
_cell.angle_gamma   90.00
#
_symmetry.space_group_name_H-M   'P 1'
#
loop_
_entity.id
_entity.type
_entity.pdbx_description
1 polymer ?
#
loop_
_entity_poly.entity_id
_entity_poly.type
_entity_poly.pdbx_seq_one_letter_code
_entity_poly.pdbx_strand_id
1 'polypeptide(L)'
;MILGLFTYRRTLWYHNREIDIEFSAWGTDTERLNGQYVVQPHDKAGHLYAFPAAAFAGPSTQQFTWLSDRIEFSSWSGYGEKPPPGDPRLINSWVFSDAKSIPRPSAPIHMNLYLFESPPSDKKEGSLVVILDGFEFAPAKK
;
A
#
# COMPACT_ATOMS: atom_id res chain seq x y z
N MET A 1 11.38 -9.65 0.91
CA MET A 1 9.94 -10.02 0.78
C MET A 1 9.12 -8.75 0.61
N ILE A 2 8.03 -8.80 -0.15
CA ILE A 2 7.12 -7.68 -0.38
C ILE A 2 5.69 -8.17 -0.08
N LEU A 3 4.97 -7.40 0.74
CA LEU A 3 3.52 -7.47 0.88
C LEU A 3 2.92 -6.41 -0.03
N GLY A 4 2.06 -6.81 -0.97
CA GLY A 4 1.33 -5.89 -1.84
C GLY A 4 -0.17 -5.96 -1.57
N LEU A 5 -0.78 -4.79 -1.36
CA LEU A 5 -2.22 -4.58 -1.25
C LEU A 5 -2.64 -3.60 -2.34
N PHE A 6 -3.33 -4.07 -3.38
CA PHE A 6 -3.42 -3.28 -4.60
C PHE A 6 -4.70 -3.50 -5.40
N THR A 7 -4.99 -2.56 -6.30
CA THR A 7 -5.89 -2.82 -7.42
C THR A 7 -5.07 -3.22 -8.63
N TYR A 8 -5.59 -4.11 -9.49
CA TYR A 8 -4.90 -4.42 -10.74
C TYR A 8 -5.86 -4.74 -11.87
N ARG A 9 -5.68 -4.05 -12.99
CA ARG A 9 -6.20 -4.49 -14.27
C ARG A 9 -5.28 -4.07 -15.39
N ARG A 10 -4.76 -5.08 -16.09
CA ARG A 10 -3.98 -4.87 -17.32
C ARG A 10 -4.78 -4.06 -18.33
N THR A 11 -4.12 -3.10 -18.98
CA THR A 11 -4.67 -2.38 -20.13
C THR A 11 -3.67 -2.38 -21.29
N LEU A 12 -4.17 -2.19 -22.52
CA LEU A 12 -3.33 -2.24 -23.72
C LEU A 12 -2.73 -0.88 -24.11
N TRP A 13 -3.28 0.23 -23.60
CA TRP A 13 -3.02 1.58 -24.11
C TRP A 13 -2.56 2.57 -23.03
N TYR A 14 -2.49 2.12 -21.77
CA TYR A 14 -2.08 2.90 -20.62
C TYR A 14 -1.26 2.02 -19.69
N HIS A 15 -0.62 2.61 -18.69
CA HIS A 15 -0.15 1.88 -17.53
C HIS A 15 -1.32 1.08 -16.90
N ASN A 16 -1.00 0.02 -16.16
CA ASN A 16 -2.03 -0.80 -15.52
C ASN A 16 -2.94 0.09 -14.66
N ARG A 17 -4.22 -0.29 -14.52
CA ARG A 17 -5.11 0.37 -13.55
C ARG A 17 -4.73 -0.18 -12.18
N GLU A 18 -3.77 0.48 -11.57
CA GLU A 18 -3.04 -0.06 -10.42
C GLU A 18 -2.70 1.07 -9.44
N ILE A 19 -3.06 0.80 -8.20
CA ILE A 19 -2.92 1.64 -7.01
C ILE A 19 -2.44 0.67 -5.94
N ASP A 20 -1.29 0.94 -5.36
CA ASP A 20 -0.61 0.00 -4.48
C ASP A 20 -0.36 0.62 -3.10
N ILE A 21 -0.52 -0.20 -2.07
CA ILE A 21 0.09 -0.03 -0.76
C ILE A 21 1.01 -1.23 -0.56
N GLU A 22 2.30 -0.98 -0.46
CA GLU A 22 3.30 -2.04 -0.36
C GLU A 22 4.19 -1.89 0.87
N PHE A 23 4.60 -3.01 1.44
CA PHE A 23 5.52 -3.05 2.58
C PHE A 23 6.68 -3.99 2.30
N SER A 24 7.90 -3.52 2.54
CA SER A 24 9.11 -4.31 2.34
C SER A 24 10.31 -3.75 3.09
N ALA A 25 11.40 -4.50 3.08
CA ALA A 25 12.75 -4.00 3.35
C ALA A 25 13.56 -3.81 2.04
N TRP A 26 12.97 -4.14 0.87
CA TRP A 26 13.58 -4.12 -0.47
C TRP A 26 15.00 -4.70 -0.54
N GLY A 27 15.28 -5.75 0.25
CA GLY A 27 16.59 -6.42 0.27
C GLY A 27 17.72 -5.57 0.87
N THR A 28 17.43 -4.45 1.52
CA THR A 28 18.43 -3.53 2.07
C THR A 28 18.74 -3.83 3.54
N ASP A 29 17.82 -3.52 4.44
CA ASP A 29 17.98 -3.66 5.89
C ASP A 29 16.74 -4.31 6.49
N THR A 30 16.88 -5.53 7.02
CA THR A 30 15.77 -6.26 7.66
C THR A 30 15.22 -5.55 8.89
N GLU A 31 15.99 -4.64 9.49
CA GLU A 31 15.59 -3.83 10.65
C GLU A 31 14.75 -2.60 10.25
N ARG A 32 14.66 -2.29 8.95
CA ARG A 32 13.95 -1.10 8.44
C ARG A 32 12.89 -1.49 7.42
N LEU A 33 11.74 -1.88 7.94
CA LEU A 33 10.51 -1.96 7.15
C LEU A 33 10.14 -0.55 6.67
N ASN A 34 9.92 -0.38 5.37
CA ASN A 34 9.29 0.82 4.82
C ASN A 34 7.95 0.43 4.17
N GLY A 35 7.09 1.42 4.06
CA GLY A 35 5.87 1.36 3.28
C GLY A 35 6.00 2.27 2.08
N GLN A 36 5.22 1.99 1.04
CA GLN A 36 5.06 2.91 -0.07
C GLN A 36 3.63 2.92 -0.58
N TYR A 37 3.20 4.09 -1.03
CA TYR A 37 1.99 4.30 -1.80
C TYR A 37 2.38 4.55 -3.25
N VAL A 38 1.71 3.87 -4.18
CA VAL A 38 2.06 3.93 -5.60
C VAL A 38 0.81 4.12 -6.44
N VAL A 39 0.93 4.95 -7.47
CA VAL A 39 -0.04 5.05 -8.58
C VAL A 39 0.74 4.80 -9.86
N GLN A 40 0.45 3.72 -10.60
CA GLN A 40 1.26 3.40 -11.77
C GLN A 40 1.19 4.51 -12.85
N PRO A 41 2.30 4.82 -13.53
CA PRO A 41 3.60 4.16 -13.44
C PRO A 41 4.45 4.66 -12.27
N HIS A 42 5.08 3.74 -11.54
CA HIS A 42 5.87 4.05 -10.34
C HIS A 42 7.13 4.90 -10.60
N ASP A 43 7.68 4.86 -11.81
CA ASP A 43 8.92 5.55 -12.20
C ASP A 43 8.69 7.02 -12.57
N LYS A 44 7.43 7.45 -12.71
CA LYS A 44 7.09 8.86 -12.94
C LYS A 44 7.21 9.66 -11.63
N ALA A 45 7.87 10.81 -11.71
CA ALA A 45 8.02 11.69 -10.56
C ALA A 45 6.66 12.03 -9.92
N GLY A 46 6.54 11.84 -8.61
CA GLY A 46 5.33 12.10 -7.84
C GLY A 46 4.30 10.95 -7.83
N HIS A 47 4.61 9.80 -8.43
CA HIS A 47 3.73 8.62 -8.42
C HIS A 47 4.01 7.62 -7.31
N LEU A 48 5.08 7.83 -6.57
CA LEU A 48 5.50 6.99 -5.45
C LEU A 48 5.80 7.86 -4.25
N TYR A 49 5.27 7.46 -3.10
CA TYR A 49 5.57 8.06 -1.81
C TYR A 49 6.00 6.97 -0.84
N ALA A 50 7.27 6.99 -0.43
CA ALA A 50 7.85 6.04 0.51
C ALA A 50 7.91 6.63 1.93
N PHE A 51 7.76 5.78 2.93
CA PHE A 51 7.80 6.18 4.33
C PHE A 51 8.28 5.08 5.27
N PRO A 52 8.91 5.43 6.41
CA PRO A 52 9.27 4.44 7.42
C PRO A 52 8.03 3.73 7.98
N ALA A 53 8.03 2.40 7.94
CA ALA A 53 6.93 1.55 8.42
C ALA A 53 7.30 0.81 9.71
N ALA A 54 8.39 1.20 10.37
CA ALA A 54 8.85 0.62 11.64
C ALA A 54 7.84 0.75 12.81
N ALA A 55 6.76 1.51 12.63
CA ALA A 55 5.70 1.70 13.62
C ALA A 55 4.67 0.55 13.70
N PHE A 56 4.71 -0.43 12.80
CA PHE A 56 3.80 -1.59 12.86
C PHE A 56 4.26 -2.63 13.89
N ALA A 57 4.17 -2.28 15.16
CA ALA A 57 4.41 -3.20 16.28
C ALA A 57 3.17 -4.04 16.66
N GLY A 58 2.09 -3.94 15.88
CA GLY A 58 0.80 -4.59 16.12
C GLY A 58 -0.13 -4.46 14.91
N PRO A 59 -1.45 -4.74 15.09
CA PRO A 59 -2.42 -4.61 14.01
C PRO A 59 -2.42 -3.21 13.41
N SER A 60 -2.74 -3.13 12.13
CA SER A 60 -2.84 -1.85 11.42
C SER A 60 -3.87 -1.89 10.33
N THR A 61 -4.36 -0.70 9.98
CA THR A 61 -5.29 -0.53 8.88
C THR A 61 -4.62 0.24 7.75
N GLN A 62 -4.81 -0.26 6.53
CA GLN A 62 -4.28 0.29 5.31
C GLN A 62 -5.46 0.68 4.42
N GLN A 63 -5.50 1.94 3.98
CA GLN A 63 -6.63 2.47 3.23
C GLN A 63 -6.14 3.34 2.08
N PHE A 64 -6.85 3.28 0.96
CA PHE A 64 -6.92 4.39 0.03
C PHE A 64 -8.38 4.72 -0.30
N THR A 65 -8.70 6.01 -0.40
CA THR A 65 -9.95 6.52 -0.96
C THR A 65 -9.72 6.90 -2.41
N TRP A 66 -10.39 6.22 -3.33
CA TRP A 66 -10.28 6.47 -4.77
C TRP A 66 -11.37 7.42 -5.25
N LEU A 67 -11.01 8.66 -5.57
CA LEU A 67 -11.90 9.69 -6.10
C LEU A 67 -11.54 10.02 -7.55
N SER A 68 -12.39 10.79 -8.22
CA SER A 68 -12.15 11.16 -9.63
C SER A 68 -11.02 12.17 -9.81
N ASP A 69 -10.70 12.95 -8.77
CA ASP A 69 -9.74 14.05 -8.79
C ASP A 69 -8.49 13.79 -7.94
N ARG A 70 -8.56 12.85 -7.00
CA ARG A 70 -7.44 12.46 -6.13
C ARG A 70 -7.54 11.03 -5.59
N ILE A 71 -6.44 10.53 -5.08
CA ILE A 71 -6.39 9.32 -4.25
C ILE A 71 -5.81 9.70 -2.89
N GLU A 72 -6.53 9.36 -1.82
CA GLU A 72 -6.12 9.64 -0.45
C GLU A 72 -5.66 8.34 0.22
N PHE A 73 -4.36 8.18 0.43
CA PHE A 73 -3.77 7.04 1.12
C PHE A 73 -3.64 7.33 2.61
N SER A 74 -3.80 6.30 3.44
CA SER A 74 -3.54 6.39 4.88
C SER A 74 -3.20 5.02 5.47
N SER A 75 -2.29 5.05 6.44
CA SER A 75 -1.87 3.91 7.24
C SER A 75 -1.88 4.29 8.70
N TRP A 76 -2.51 3.49 9.57
CA TRP A 76 -2.55 3.76 11.01
C TRP A 76 -2.52 2.49 11.86
N SER A 77 -2.11 2.66 13.12
CA SER A 77 -2.09 1.60 14.12
C SER A 77 -3.51 1.27 14.61
N GLY A 78 -3.79 -0.02 14.73
CA GLY A 78 -5.06 -0.57 15.19
C GLY A 78 -6.12 -0.69 14.09
N TYR A 79 -7.36 -0.89 14.54
CA TYR A 79 -8.55 -1.04 13.71
C TYR A 79 -9.45 0.20 13.78
N GLY A 80 -10.47 0.24 12.93
CA GLY A 80 -11.52 1.25 12.94
C GLY A 80 -11.18 2.48 12.11
N GLU A 81 -11.87 3.59 12.36
CA GLU A 81 -11.79 4.81 11.55
C GLU A 81 -10.41 5.45 11.53
N LYS A 82 -10.09 6.10 10.40
CA LYS A 82 -8.83 6.83 10.21
C LYS A 82 -8.69 7.94 11.28
N PRO A 83 -7.59 7.98 12.04
CA PRO A 83 -7.34 9.05 13.00
C PRO A 83 -7.22 10.44 12.34
N PRO A 84 -7.49 11.53 13.08
CA PRO A 84 -7.26 12.88 12.59
C PRO A 84 -5.75 13.18 12.46
N PRO A 85 -5.37 14.19 11.64
CA PRO A 85 -3.98 14.64 11.56
C PRO A 85 -3.41 15.02 12.94
N GLY A 86 -2.18 14.59 13.22
CA GLY A 86 -1.50 14.83 14.50
C GLY A 86 -1.78 13.77 15.59
N ASP A 87 -2.70 12.83 15.36
CA ASP A 87 -2.86 11.67 16.22
C ASP A 87 -1.67 10.70 16.03
N PRO A 88 -1.02 10.23 17.12
CA PRO A 88 0.15 9.35 17.03
C PRO A 88 -0.15 7.98 16.41
N ARG A 89 -1.42 7.59 16.29
CA ARG A 89 -1.81 6.36 15.59
C ARG A 89 -1.70 6.50 14.07
N LEU A 90 -1.80 7.72 13.53
CA LEU A 90 -1.65 7.95 12.09
C LEU A 90 -0.16 7.83 11.73
N ILE A 91 0.21 6.72 11.10
CA ILE A 91 1.59 6.42 10.72
C ILE A 91 1.97 7.23 9.50
N ASN A 92 1.12 7.23 8.48
CA ASN A 92 1.30 8.10 7.33
C ASN A 92 -0.01 8.34 6.58
N SER A 93 0.00 9.39 5.75
CA SER A 93 -1.04 9.71 4.79
C SER A 93 -0.45 10.49 3.62
N TRP A 94 -0.96 10.24 2.43
CA TRP A 94 -0.52 10.93 1.22
C TRP A 94 -1.70 11.17 0.29
N VAL A 95 -1.72 12.33 -0.37
CA VAL A 95 -2.73 12.66 -1.37
C VAL A 95 -2.06 12.75 -2.73
N PHE A 96 -2.48 11.87 -3.63
CA PHE A 96 -2.11 11.93 -5.04
C PHE A 96 -3.15 12.73 -5.81
N SER A 97 -2.76 13.88 -6.37
CA SER A 97 -3.69 14.84 -7.01
C SER A 97 -3.44 15.05 -8.51
N ASP A 98 -2.60 14.24 -9.17
CA ASP A 98 -2.49 14.27 -10.63
C ASP A 98 -3.69 13.55 -11.26
N ALA A 99 -4.81 14.27 -11.38
CA ALA A 99 -6.08 13.74 -11.89
C ALA A 99 -5.98 13.08 -13.27
N LYS A 100 -5.00 13.47 -14.10
CA LYS A 100 -4.79 12.85 -15.43
C LYS A 100 -4.18 11.46 -15.33
N SER A 101 -3.51 11.16 -14.22
CA SER A 101 -2.84 9.90 -13.95
C SER A 101 -3.65 8.97 -13.05
N ILE A 102 -4.81 9.39 -12.56
CA ILE A 102 -5.69 8.55 -11.76
C ILE A 102 -6.32 7.47 -12.66
N PRO A 103 -6.16 6.18 -12.33
CA PRO A 103 -6.79 5.13 -13.11
C PRO A 103 -8.32 5.19 -13.00
N ARG A 104 -9.03 4.56 -13.94
CA ARG A 104 -10.50 4.47 -13.88
C ARG A 104 -10.95 3.39 -12.87
N PRO A 105 -11.97 3.67 -12.01
CA PRO A 105 -12.48 2.76 -10.98
C PRO A 105 -13.14 1.50 -11.56
N SER A 106 -12.33 0.48 -11.84
CA SER A 106 -12.77 -0.71 -12.58
C SER A 106 -11.81 -1.90 -12.44
N ALA A 107 -10.84 -1.79 -11.54
CA ALA A 107 -9.83 -2.79 -11.29
C ALA A 107 -10.21 -3.57 -10.02
N PRO A 108 -10.18 -4.92 -10.05
CA PRO A 108 -10.35 -5.73 -8.84
C PRO A 108 -9.22 -5.50 -7.83
N ILE A 109 -9.49 -5.86 -6.58
CA ILE A 109 -8.53 -5.86 -5.48
C ILE A 109 -7.72 -7.16 -5.50
N HIS A 110 -6.44 -7.04 -5.23
CA HIS A 110 -5.46 -8.12 -5.15
C HIS A 110 -4.60 -7.95 -3.89
N MET A 111 -4.15 -9.09 -3.36
CA MET A 111 -3.22 -9.14 -2.23
C MET A 111 -2.19 -10.23 -2.52
N ASN A 112 -0.91 -9.96 -2.25
CA ASN A 112 0.14 -10.94 -2.43
C ASN A 112 1.22 -10.83 -1.35
N LEU A 113 1.99 -11.91 -1.21
CA LEU A 113 3.19 -11.96 -0.40
C LEU A 113 4.24 -12.74 -1.17
N TYR A 114 5.37 -12.13 -1.50
CA TYR A 114 6.41 -12.79 -2.29
C TYR A 114 7.82 -12.41 -1.85
N LEU A 115 8.79 -13.25 -2.19
CA LEU A 115 10.21 -12.98 -1.93
C LEU A 115 10.76 -12.05 -3.00
N PHE A 116 11.48 -11.01 -2.56
CA PHE A 116 12.12 -10.04 -3.45
C PHE A 116 13.61 -10.32 -3.43
N GLU A 117 14.18 -10.59 -4.61
CA GLU A 117 15.62 -10.78 -4.85
C GLU A 117 16.33 -11.72 -3.87
N SER A 118 15.63 -12.75 -3.37
CA SER A 118 16.21 -13.72 -2.44
C SER A 118 15.51 -15.07 -2.58
N PRO A 119 16.25 -16.20 -2.54
CA PRO A 119 15.64 -17.52 -2.49
C PRO A 119 14.95 -17.77 -1.15
N PRO A 120 14.01 -18.74 -1.08
CA PRO A 120 13.45 -19.17 0.20
C PRO A 120 14.56 -19.71 1.11
N SER A 121 14.50 -19.39 2.40
CA SER A 121 15.37 -20.00 3.41
C SER A 121 14.75 -21.32 3.88
N ASP A 122 15.55 -22.39 3.92
CA ASP A 122 15.14 -23.68 4.50
C ASP A 122 15.06 -23.65 6.04
N LYS A 123 15.53 -22.56 6.66
CA LYS A 123 15.48 -22.37 8.12
C LYS A 123 14.12 -21.82 8.53
N LYS A 124 13.47 -22.50 9.48
CA LYS A 124 12.23 -22.02 10.13
C LYS A 124 12.44 -20.78 11.01
N GLU A 125 13.68 -20.56 11.45
CA GLU A 125 14.06 -19.39 12.24
C GLU A 125 13.97 -18.13 11.35
N GLY A 126 13.11 -17.18 11.72
CA GLY A 126 12.83 -15.98 10.92
C GLY A 126 11.63 -16.08 9.96
N SER A 127 10.71 -17.04 10.14
CA SER A 127 9.46 -17.07 9.36
C SER A 127 8.61 -15.81 9.61
N LEU A 128 8.26 -15.09 8.56
CA LEU A 128 7.29 -13.99 8.65
C LEU A 128 5.87 -14.51 8.42
N VAL A 129 4.95 -14.09 9.27
CA VAL A 129 3.51 -14.31 9.11
C VAL A 129 2.86 -12.95 8.90
N VAL A 130 2.05 -12.84 7.85
CA VAL A 130 1.15 -11.71 7.64
C VAL A 130 -0.26 -12.21 7.88
N ILE A 131 -0.98 -11.56 8.80
CA ILE A 131 -2.38 -11.85 9.10
C ILE A 131 -3.22 -10.73 8.49
N LEU A 132 -4.25 -11.11 7.73
CA LEU A 132 -5.26 -10.20 7.22
C LEU A 132 -6.53 -10.41 8.04
N ASP A 133 -6.78 -9.55 9.01
CA ASP A 133 -7.93 -9.68 9.90
C ASP A 133 -9.27 -9.35 9.22
N GLY A 134 -9.26 -8.54 8.15
CA GLY A 134 -10.46 -8.18 7.42
C GLY A 134 -10.19 -7.37 6.16
N PHE A 135 -11.22 -7.24 5.33
CA PHE A 135 -11.25 -6.39 4.15
C PHE A 135 -12.63 -5.75 4.04
N GLU A 136 -12.64 -4.45 3.75
CA GLU A 136 -13.87 -3.70 3.51
C GLU A 136 -13.75 -2.89 2.22
N PHE A 137 -14.85 -2.83 1.47
CA PHE A 137 -15.02 -1.91 0.36
C PHE A 137 -16.32 -1.14 0.56
N ALA A 138 -16.21 0.18 0.62
CA ALA A 138 -17.34 1.10 0.61
C ALA A 138 -17.24 2.01 -0.63
N PRO A 139 -18.32 2.18 -1.41
CA PRO A 139 -18.35 3.18 -2.46
C PRO A 139 -18.09 4.58 -1.89
N ALA A 140 -17.18 5.33 -2.51
CA ALA A 140 -16.92 6.71 -2.11
C ALA A 140 -18.20 7.56 -2.26
N LYS A 141 -18.47 8.40 -1.25
CA LYS A 141 -19.56 9.38 -1.32
C LYS A 141 -19.21 10.42 -2.40
N LYS A 142 -20.19 10.76 -3.23
CA LYS A 142 -20.07 11.80 -4.25
C LYS A 142 -19.84 13.17 -3.62
#